data_AF-A0A0F9EU10-F1
#
_entry.id   AF-A0A0F9EU10-F1
#
_cell.length_a   1.000
_cell.length_b   1.000
_cell.length_c   1.000
_cell.angle_alpha   90.00
_cell.angle_beta   90.00
_cell.angle_gamma   90.00
#
_symmetry.space_group_name_H-M   'P 1'
#
loop_
_entity.id
_entity.type
_entity.pdbx_description
1 polymer ?
#
loop_
_entity_poly.entity_id
_entity_poly.type
_entity_poly.pdbx_seq_one_letter_code
_entity_poly.pdbx_strand_id
1 'polypeptide(L)'
;MFMRKQRPAEGGVALNAVIDRGSFQVSLNASISNPRSKTTSIVYRGAVFLTLNGDHRQQFVDASKVSGLQGCFDYFLRNIDQANHRSGALPVLRGNTTSDNAMDARRFLGNDNIARLTAALERSRRAKLRALEIEPSYAM
;
A
#
# COMPACT_ATOMS: atom_id res chain seq x y z
N MET A 1 19.21 -17.50 5.85
CA MET A 1 18.57 -16.17 5.69
C MET A 1 18.28 -15.63 7.08
N PHE A 2 19.11 -14.72 7.59
CA PHE A 2 19.02 -14.26 8.99
C PHE A 2 18.07 -13.07 9.10
N MET A 3 16.96 -13.24 9.82
CA MET A 3 16.07 -12.14 10.24
C MET A 3 16.80 -11.30 11.29
N ARG A 4 17.28 -10.10 10.92
CA ARG A 4 17.84 -9.16 11.90
C ARG A 4 16.70 -8.59 12.74
N LYS A 5 16.54 -9.09 13.98
CA LYS A 5 15.71 -8.43 15.00
C LYS A 5 16.41 -7.16 15.46
N GLN A 6 15.91 -5.98 15.08
CA GLN A 6 16.34 -4.72 15.70
C GLN A 6 15.69 -4.60 17.09
N ARG A 7 16.48 -4.14 18.07
CA ARG A 7 16.05 -3.96 19.48
C ARG A 7 15.12 -2.74 19.61
N PRO A 8 14.16 -2.73 20.56
CA PRO A 8 13.25 -1.62 20.75
C PRO A 8 13.96 -0.43 21.41
N ALA A 9 13.69 0.78 20.91
CA ALA A 9 13.90 2.01 21.64
C ALA A 9 12.74 2.19 22.63
N GLU A 10 13.05 2.44 23.89
CA GLU A 10 12.08 2.66 24.96
C GLU A 10 11.24 3.92 24.65
N GLY A 11 9.91 3.77 24.67
CA GLY A 11 8.95 4.83 24.33
C GLY A 11 7.98 4.45 23.20
N GLY A 12 7.22 3.37 23.39
CA GLY A 12 5.89 3.18 22.78
C GLY A 12 5.71 3.44 21.28
N VAL A 13 6.67 3.10 20.42
CA VAL A 13 6.44 3.06 18.96
C VAL A 13 6.57 1.61 18.53
N ALA A 14 5.51 1.05 17.94
CA ALA A 14 5.58 -0.26 17.36
C ALA A 14 6.70 -0.32 16.33
N LEU A 15 7.71 -1.14 16.57
CA LEU A 15 8.79 -1.37 15.62
C LEU A 15 8.17 -1.92 14.34
N ASN A 16 8.30 -1.17 13.25
CA ASN A 16 7.93 -1.66 11.93
C ASN A 16 8.74 -2.93 11.63
N ALA A 17 8.07 -4.03 11.29
CA ALA A 17 8.76 -5.24 10.84
C ALA A 17 9.10 -5.07 9.35
N VAL A 18 10.38 -4.91 9.04
CA VAL A 18 10.88 -4.64 7.69
C VAL A 18 11.51 -5.88 7.06
N ILE A 19 11.13 -6.18 5.83
CA ILE A 19 11.74 -7.21 4.98
C ILE A 19 12.40 -6.51 3.80
N ASP A 20 13.73 -6.56 3.77
CA ASP A 20 14.55 -5.98 2.70
C ASP A 20 14.55 -6.87 1.46
N ARG A 21 14.35 -6.27 0.28
CA ARG A 21 14.37 -6.92 -1.04
C ARG A 21 15.41 -6.27 -1.97
N GLY A 22 16.39 -5.57 -1.40
CA GLY A 22 17.47 -4.89 -2.11
C GLY A 22 17.04 -3.50 -2.57
N SER A 23 16.29 -3.42 -3.66
CA SER A 23 15.86 -2.12 -4.22
C SER A 23 14.66 -1.50 -3.50
N PHE A 24 13.95 -2.28 -2.69
CA PHE A 24 12.78 -1.85 -1.92
C PHE A 24 12.61 -2.68 -0.65
N GLN A 25 11.72 -2.24 0.22
CA GLN A 25 11.40 -2.89 1.49
C GLN A 25 9.91 -3.12 1.61
N VAL A 26 9.52 -4.22 2.25
CA VAL A 26 8.15 -4.45 2.70
C VAL A 26 8.11 -4.18 4.20
N SER A 27 7.32 -3.21 4.62
CA SER A 27 7.22 -2.76 6.01
C SER A 27 5.83 -3.08 6.55
N LEU A 28 5.75 -3.82 7.65
CA LEU A 28 4.52 -3.95 8.44
C LEU A 28 4.56 -2.94 9.58
N ASN A 29 3.61 -2.03 9.58
CA ASN A 29 3.27 -1.26 10.76
C ASN A 29 2.24 -2.06 11.57
N ALA A 30 2.70 -2.68 12.64
CA ALA A 30 1.84 -3.41 13.56
C ALA A 30 1.45 -2.47 14.71
N SER A 31 0.29 -1.82 14.65
CA SER A 31 -0.19 -1.07 15.82
C SER A 31 -0.30 -2.00 17.02
N ILE A 32 0.46 -1.71 18.09
CA ILE A 32 0.43 -2.46 19.35
C ILE A 32 -0.92 -2.23 20.06
N SER A 33 -1.50 -1.04 19.92
CA SER A 33 -2.76 -0.66 20.56
C SER A 33 -4.00 -1.12 19.81
N ASN A 34 -3.90 -1.40 18.50
CA ASN A 34 -4.99 -1.96 17.72
C ASN A 34 -4.48 -2.95 16.66
N PRO A 35 -4.51 -4.27 16.95
CA PRO A 35 -4.08 -5.31 16.01
C PRO A 35 -4.86 -5.33 14.69
N ARG A 36 -6.06 -4.71 14.63
CA ARG A 36 -6.84 -4.56 13.40
C ARG A 36 -6.40 -3.37 12.54
N SER A 37 -5.58 -2.47 13.09
CA SER A 37 -5.01 -1.32 12.38
C SER A 37 -3.64 -1.62 11.77
N LYS A 38 -3.30 -2.89 11.58
CA LYS A 38 -2.08 -3.28 10.85
C LYS A 38 -2.11 -2.70 9.45
N THR A 39 -0.98 -2.22 8.98
CA THR A 39 -0.82 -1.87 7.57
C THR A 39 0.47 -2.45 7.03
N THR A 40 0.45 -2.86 5.77
CA THR A 40 1.64 -3.32 5.08
C THR A 40 1.94 -2.37 3.93
N SER A 41 3.15 -1.84 3.92
CA SER A 41 3.61 -0.84 2.99
C SER A 41 4.78 -1.35 2.15
N ILE A 42 4.79 -0.99 0.87
CA ILE A 42 5.99 -1.01 0.05
C ILE A 42 6.72 0.32 0.27
N VAL A 43 7.97 0.23 0.70
CA VAL A 43 8.86 1.36 0.95
C VAL A 43 9.98 1.32 -0.07
N TYR A 44 10.16 2.40 -0.82
CA TYR A 44 11.19 2.52 -1.84
C TYR A 44 12.07 3.73 -1.52
N ARG A 45 13.39 3.53 -1.40
CA ARG A 45 14.36 4.60 -1.04
C ARG A 45 13.95 5.46 0.18
N GLY A 46 13.31 4.84 1.17
CA GLY A 46 12.86 5.51 2.39
C GLY A 46 11.48 6.18 2.30
N ALA A 47 10.84 6.22 1.12
CA ALA A 47 9.50 6.74 0.94
C ALA A 47 8.42 5.63 0.95
N VAL A 48 7.36 5.83 1.73
CA VAL A 48 6.20 4.93 1.78
C VAL A 48 5.33 5.17 0.55
N PHE A 49 5.17 4.14 -0.28
CA PHE A 49 4.57 4.29 -1.60
C PHE A 49 3.14 3.77 -1.69
N LEU A 50 3.01 2.47 -1.40
CA LEU A 50 1.77 1.71 -1.56
C LEU A 50 1.48 1.01 -0.25
N THR A 51 0.32 1.27 0.34
CA THR A 51 -0.06 0.73 1.65
C THR A 51 -1.41 0.05 1.58
N LEU A 52 -1.47 -1.20 2.04
CA LEU A 52 -2.70 -1.96 2.25
C LEU A 52 -3.02 -2.03 3.76
N ASN A 53 -4.31 -2.05 4.09
CA ASN A 53 -4.80 -2.43 5.41
C ASN A 53 -4.64 -3.93 5.61
N GLY A 54 -4.03 -4.37 6.71
CA GLY A 54 -3.77 -5.77 7.02
C GLY A 54 -2.29 -6.15 6.99
N ASP A 55 -2.01 -7.42 7.31
CA ASP A 55 -0.68 -8.04 7.16
C ASP A 55 -0.61 -8.75 5.80
N HIS A 56 0.06 -8.10 4.84
CA HIS A 56 0.26 -8.60 3.49
C HIS A 56 1.73 -8.94 3.23
N ARG A 57 2.56 -9.06 4.28
CA ARG A 57 4.02 -9.19 4.12
C ARG A 57 4.38 -10.39 3.26
N GLN A 58 3.81 -11.55 3.58
CA GLN A 58 4.13 -12.78 2.88
C GLN A 58 3.71 -12.70 1.41
N GLN A 59 2.54 -12.12 1.13
CA GLN A 59 2.02 -11.96 -0.21
C GLN A 59 2.85 -10.98 -1.04
N PHE A 60 3.30 -9.86 -0.46
CA PHE A 60 4.25 -8.97 -1.13
C PHE A 60 5.60 -9.66 -1.35
N VAL A 61 6.11 -10.40 -0.37
CA VAL A 61 7.34 -11.17 -0.52
C VAL A 61 7.23 -12.18 -1.65
N ASP A 62 6.14 -12.94 -1.72
CA ASP A 62 5.94 -13.94 -2.77
C ASP A 62 5.74 -13.31 -4.13
N ALA A 63 4.95 -12.23 -4.23
CA ALA A 63 4.82 -11.46 -5.45
C ALA A 63 6.18 -10.89 -5.92
N SER A 64 7.03 -10.46 -4.98
CA SER A 64 8.38 -9.98 -5.31
C SER A 64 9.30 -11.04 -5.87
N LYS A 65 9.09 -12.32 -5.56
CA LYS A 65 9.90 -13.42 -6.10
C LYS A 65 9.59 -13.66 -7.58
N VAL A 66 8.39 -13.33 -8.03
CA VAL A 66 7.96 -13.51 -9.42
C VAL A 66 8.53 -12.40 -10.31
N SER A 67 8.35 -11.14 -9.92
CA SER A 67 8.70 -9.99 -10.78
C SER A 67 9.13 -8.75 -10.01
N GLY A 68 9.72 -8.92 -8.82
CA GLY A 68 10.28 -7.83 -8.02
C GLY A 68 9.25 -6.78 -7.60
N LEU A 69 9.60 -5.51 -7.73
CA LEU A 69 8.70 -4.40 -7.39
C LEU A 69 7.42 -4.40 -8.23
N GLN A 70 7.51 -4.80 -9.51
CA GLN A 70 6.35 -4.88 -10.40
C GLN A 70 5.34 -5.91 -9.89
N GLY A 71 5.81 -7.08 -9.42
CA GLY A 71 4.93 -8.08 -8.82
C GLY A 71 4.21 -7.58 -7.57
N CYS A 72 4.92 -6.80 -6.74
CA CYS A 72 4.31 -6.17 -5.57
C CYS A 72 3.26 -5.12 -5.97
N PHE A 73 3.54 -4.33 -7.01
CA PHE A 73 2.59 -3.37 -7.57
C PHE A 73 1.34 -4.08 -8.13
N ASP A 74 1.51 -5.17 -8.87
CA ASP A 74 0.39 -5.94 -9.43
C ASP A 74 -0.45 -6.58 -8.31
N TYR A 75 0.20 -7.06 -7.23
CA TYR A 75 -0.51 -7.52 -6.03
C TYR A 75 -1.30 -6.38 -5.38
N PHE A 76 -0.71 -5.19 -5.25
CA PHE A 76 -1.41 -4.01 -4.74
C PHE A 76 -2.66 -3.67 -5.58
N LEU A 77 -2.55 -3.66 -6.90
CA LEU A 77 -3.69 -3.38 -7.79
C LEU A 77 -4.82 -4.39 -7.65
N ARG A 78 -4.49 -5.68 -7.46
CA ARG A 78 -5.51 -6.73 -7.21
C ARG A 78 -6.23 -6.57 -5.87
N ASN A 79 -5.60 -5.90 -4.91
CA ASN A 79 -6.14 -5.71 -3.56
C ASN A 79 -6.48 -4.24 -3.29
N ILE A 80 -6.77 -3.47 -4.33
CA ILE A 80 -6.91 -2.02 -4.25
C ILE A 80 -8.07 -1.57 -3.34
N ASP A 81 -9.07 -2.43 -3.14
CA ASP A 81 -10.17 -2.16 -2.20
C ASP A 81 -9.71 -2.10 -0.74
N GLN A 82 -8.57 -2.73 -0.43
CA GLN A 82 -7.91 -2.71 0.87
C GLN A 82 -6.86 -1.60 0.98
N ALA A 83 -6.71 -0.73 -0.04
CA ALA A 83 -5.77 0.37 0.01
C ALA A 83 -6.04 1.28 1.22
N ASN A 84 -5.00 1.54 2.00
CA ASN A 84 -5.08 2.43 3.14
C ASN A 84 -5.18 3.89 2.67
N HIS A 85 -6.04 4.68 3.30
CA HIS A 85 -6.26 6.09 2.96
C HIS A 85 -5.00 6.97 3.05
N ARG A 86 -3.95 6.53 3.77
CA ARG A 86 -2.65 7.20 3.90
C ARG A 86 -1.61 6.74 2.88
N SER A 87 -1.97 5.87 1.92
CA SER A 87 -1.04 5.41 0.90
C SER A 87 -0.52 6.59 0.08
N GLY A 88 0.82 6.77 0.03
CA GLY A 88 1.49 7.94 -0.57
C GLY A 88 1.18 8.16 -2.05
N ALA A 89 0.75 7.14 -2.77
CA ALA A 89 0.29 7.28 -4.15
C ALA A 89 -1.10 7.94 -4.29
N LEU A 90 -1.99 7.89 -3.27
CA LEU A 90 -3.37 8.40 -3.35
C LEU A 90 -3.50 9.90 -3.68
N PRO A 91 -2.62 10.81 -3.20
CA PRO A 91 -2.62 12.21 -3.61
C PRO A 91 -2.40 12.45 -5.12
N VAL A 92 -1.59 11.63 -5.81
CA VAL A 92 -1.42 11.66 -7.28
C VAL A 92 -2.78 11.61 -7.99
N LEU A 93 -3.71 10.86 -7.38
CA LEU A 93 -5.00 10.49 -7.95
C LEU A 93 -6.10 11.50 -7.63
N ARG A 94 -5.87 12.39 -6.67
CA ARG A 94 -6.77 13.54 -6.40
C ARG A 94 -6.49 14.73 -7.33
N GLY A 95 -5.72 14.53 -8.40
CA GLY A 95 -5.27 15.61 -9.28
C GLY A 95 -4.16 16.47 -8.69
N ASN A 96 -3.64 16.13 -7.51
CA ASN A 96 -2.48 16.80 -6.93
C ASN A 96 -1.20 16.19 -7.52
N THR A 97 -0.92 16.56 -8.76
CA THR A 97 0.25 16.12 -9.53
C THR A 97 1.55 16.80 -9.13
N THR A 98 1.47 17.87 -8.31
CA THR A 98 2.60 18.70 -7.92
C THR A 98 3.15 18.36 -6.52
N SER A 99 2.46 17.54 -5.73
CA SER A 99 3.02 17.06 -4.48
C SER A 99 4.28 16.23 -4.70
N ASP A 100 5.26 16.33 -3.79
CA ASP A 100 6.51 15.55 -3.85
C ASP A 100 6.22 14.05 -3.99
N ASN A 101 5.24 13.56 -3.24
CA ASN A 101 4.75 12.18 -3.32
C ASN A 101 4.28 11.80 -4.73
N ALA A 102 3.69 12.73 -5.48
CA ALA A 102 3.19 12.46 -6.81
C ALA A 102 4.28 12.47 -7.90
N MET A 103 5.26 13.35 -7.76
CA MET A 103 6.44 13.36 -8.61
C MET A 103 7.28 12.10 -8.38
N ASP A 104 7.47 11.72 -7.13
CA ASP A 104 8.11 10.47 -6.73
C ASP A 104 7.36 9.25 -7.30
N ALA A 105 6.02 9.26 -7.28
CA ALA A 105 5.22 8.17 -7.84
C ALA A 105 5.46 7.96 -9.32
N ARG A 106 5.47 9.05 -10.08
CA ARG A 106 5.74 9.01 -11.51
C ARG A 106 7.15 8.53 -11.79
N ARG A 107 8.13 9.03 -11.02
CA ARG A 107 9.54 8.63 -11.15
C ARG A 107 9.76 7.15 -10.85
N PHE A 108 9.03 6.59 -9.89
CA PHE A 108 9.27 5.21 -9.42
C PHE A 108 8.40 4.17 -10.12
N LEU A 109 7.13 4.46 -10.37
CA LEU A 109 6.21 3.52 -11.02
C LEU A 109 6.30 3.62 -12.55
N GLY A 110 6.69 4.77 -13.09
CA GLY A 110 6.58 5.08 -14.50
C GLY A 110 5.14 5.40 -14.91
N ASN A 111 4.99 6.04 -16.07
CA ASN A 111 3.69 6.54 -16.53
C ASN A 111 2.65 5.41 -16.74
N ASP A 112 3.09 4.24 -17.21
CA ASP A 112 2.19 3.10 -17.46
C ASP A 112 1.56 2.58 -16.17
N ASN A 113 2.36 2.38 -15.12
CA ASN A 113 1.82 1.94 -13.83
C ASN A 113 1.00 3.04 -13.16
N ILE A 114 1.31 4.32 -13.37
CA ILE A 114 0.45 5.42 -12.93
C ILE A 114 -0.93 5.33 -13.62
N ALA A 115 -0.97 5.12 -14.94
CA ALA A 115 -2.22 4.94 -15.66
C ALA A 115 -3.01 3.72 -15.16
N ARG A 116 -2.34 2.60 -14.93
CA ARG A 116 -2.96 1.37 -14.37
C ARG A 116 -3.50 1.58 -12.97
N LEU A 117 -2.78 2.31 -12.11
CA LEU A 117 -3.21 2.66 -10.75
C LEU A 117 -4.45 3.55 -10.78
N THR A 118 -4.44 4.59 -11.62
CA THR A 118 -5.61 5.47 -11.83
C THR A 118 -6.83 4.69 -12.29
N ALA A 119 -6.68 3.83 -13.30
CA ALA A 119 -7.78 3.03 -13.80
C ALA A 119 -8.34 2.06 -12.74
N ALA A 120 -7.48 1.42 -11.94
CA ALA A 120 -7.90 0.50 -10.89
C ALA A 120 -8.68 1.20 -9.76
N LEU A 121 -8.24 2.38 -9.33
CA LEU A 121 -8.93 3.13 -8.29
C LEU A 121 -10.25 3.71 -8.75
N GLU A 122 -10.32 4.22 -9.97
CA GLU A 122 -11.58 4.67 -10.56
C GLU A 122 -12.60 3.52 -10.65
N ARG A 123 -12.16 2.31 -10.99
CA ARG A 123 -13.02 1.11 -10.94
C ARG A 123 -13.48 0.79 -9.52
N SER A 124 -12.57 0.76 -8.56
CA SER A 124 -12.90 0.51 -7.14
C SER A 124 -13.88 1.55 -6.59
N ARG A 125 -13.66 2.84 -6.88
CA ARG A 125 -14.56 3.93 -6.47
C ARG A 125 -15.95 3.77 -7.07
N ARG A 126 -16.05 3.50 -8.37
CA ARG A 126 -17.33 3.26 -9.05
C ARG A 126 -18.06 2.04 -8.49
N ALA A 127 -17.34 0.95 -8.22
CA ALA A 127 -17.94 -0.25 -7.62
C ALA A 127 -18.50 0.04 -6.23
N LYS A 128 -17.77 0.79 -5.39
CA LYS A 128 -18.24 1.21 -4.06
C LYS A 128 -19.46 2.12 -4.12
N LEU A 129 -19.49 3.08 -5.04
CA LEU A 129 -20.66 3.94 -5.25
C LEU A 129 -21.88 3.14 -5.68
N ARG A 130 -21.72 2.22 -6.64
CA ARG A 130 -22.82 1.32 -7.06
C ARG A 130 -23.32 0.43 -5.93
N ALA A 131 -22.44 -0.10 -5.09
CA ALA A 131 -22.84 -0.91 -3.94
C ALA A 131 -23.69 -0.10 -2.94
N LEU A 132 -23.41 1.20 -2.77
CA LEU A 132 -24.22 2.10 -1.94
C LEU A 132 -25.56 2.45 -2.59
N GLU A 133 -25.63 2.51 -3.92
CA GLU A 133 -26.86 2.78 -4.68
C GLU A 133 -27.82 1.57 -4.74
N ILE A 134 -27.31 0.34 -4.55
CA ILE A 134 -28.10 -0.91 -4.54
C ILE A 134 -28.65 -1.24 -3.15
N GLU A 135 -28.18 -0.57 -2.09
CA GLU A 135 -28.67 -0.67 -0.71
C GLU A 135 -29.67 0.46 -0.30
N PRO A 136 -30.80 0.73 -0.99
CA PRO A 136 -31.87 1.57 -0.45
C PRO A 136 -33.12 0.79 0.01
N SER A 137 -33.06 -0.53 0.25
CA SER A 137 -34.27 -1.33 0.58
C SER A 137 -34.28 -2.09 1.91
N TYR A 138 -33.33 -1.83 2.82
CA TYR A 138 -33.39 -2.39 4.19
C TYR A 138 -33.22 -1.30 5.26
N ALA A 139 -33.99 -0.23 5.15
CA ALA A 139 -34.43 0.54 6.30
C ALA A 139 -35.96 0.33 6.40
N MET A 140 -36.38 -0.31 7.48
CA MET A 140 -37.79 -0.59 7.83
C MET A 140 -38.68 0.64 7.76
#